data_AF-A0A3D0UVX3-F1
#
_entry.id   AF-A0A3D0UVX3-F1
#
_cell.length_a   1.000
_cell.length_b   1.000
_cell.length_c   1.000
_cell.angle_alpha   90.00
_cell.angle_beta   90.00
_cell.angle_gamma   90.00
#
_symmetry.space_group_name_H-M   'P 1'
#
loop_
_entity.id
_entity.type
_entity.pdbx_description
1 polymer ?
#
loop_
_entity_poly.entity_id
_entity_poly.type
_entity_poly.pdbx_seq_one_letter_code
_entity_poly.pdbx_strand_id
1 'polypeptide(L)'
;MVNEPEKEDAIAILRGIKANYETHHGVKISDASVIAAVDLSMRYIADRRLPDKAIDLLDEAAASVKMGMTSLPDDLLKLERKIGQLEIEKQALLLEQKESSD
;
A
#
# COMPACT_ATOMS: atom_id res chain seq x y z
N MET A 1 -1.06 -35.72 11.28
CA MET A 1 -0.42 -34.43 10.92
C MET A 1 -1.05 -33.96 9.62
N VAL A 2 -1.36 -32.67 9.51
CA VAL A 2 -1.89 -32.07 8.26
C VAL A 2 -0.69 -31.58 7.46
N ASN A 3 -0.63 -31.96 6.18
CA ASN A 3 0.45 -31.55 5.28
C ASN A 3 0.24 -30.11 4.81
N GLU A 4 1.33 -29.46 4.38
CA GLU A 4 1.24 -28.19 3.66
C GLU A 4 0.42 -28.41 2.37
N PRO A 5 -0.53 -27.51 2.05
CA PRO A 5 -1.30 -27.61 0.82
C PRO A 5 -0.43 -27.36 -0.41
N GLU A 6 -0.84 -27.96 -1.53
CA GLU A 6 -0.27 -27.64 -2.83
C GLU A 6 -0.68 -26.23 -3.27
N LYS A 7 -0.02 -25.72 -4.32
CA LYS A 7 -0.27 -24.38 -4.86
C LYS A 7 -1.75 -24.14 -5.15
N GLU A 8 -2.40 -25.07 -5.86
CA GLU A 8 -3.79 -24.96 -6.28
C GLU A 8 -4.75 -24.94 -5.08
N ASP A 9 -4.46 -25.74 -4.06
CA ASP A 9 -5.22 -25.78 -2.81
C ASP A 9 -5.09 -24.46 -2.04
N ALA A 10 -3.88 -23.91 -1.95
CA ALA A 10 -3.65 -22.60 -1.33
C ALA A 10 -4.40 -21.49 -2.08
N ILE A 11 -4.39 -21.49 -3.41
CA ILE A 11 -5.18 -20.53 -4.21
C ILE A 11 -6.67 -20.66 -3.90
N ALA A 12 -7.21 -21.89 -3.83
CA ALA A 12 -8.61 -22.11 -3.49
C ALA A 12 -8.96 -21.60 -2.08
N ILE A 13 -8.08 -21.84 -1.10
CA ILE A 13 -8.22 -21.33 0.27
C ILE A 13 -8.25 -19.80 0.28
N LEU A 14 -7.28 -19.15 -0.36
CA LEU A 14 -7.21 -17.69 -0.43
C LEU A 14 -8.45 -17.09 -1.13
N ARG A 15 -8.94 -17.72 -2.20
CA ARG A 15 -10.20 -17.31 -2.85
C ARG A 15 -11.40 -17.41 -1.92
N GLY A 16 -11.46 -18.46 -1.09
CA GLY A 16 -12.53 -18.67 -0.11
C GLY A 16 -12.57 -17.61 0.99
N ILE A 17 -11.41 -17.11 1.43
CA ILE A 17 -11.31 -16.06 2.45
C ILE A 17 -11.29 -14.64 1.86
N LYS A 18 -11.08 -14.48 0.54
CA LYS A 18 -10.90 -13.20 -0.14
C LYS A 18 -11.93 -12.14 0.25
N ALA A 19 -13.21 -12.51 0.25
CA ALA A 19 -14.31 -11.58 0.55
C ALA A 19 -14.24 -11.00 1.98
N ASN A 20 -13.72 -11.77 2.93
CA ASN A 20 -13.55 -11.32 4.31
C ASN A 20 -12.43 -10.28 4.41
N TYR A 21 -11.31 -10.49 3.70
CA TYR A 21 -10.21 -9.53 3.63
C TYR A 21 -10.60 -8.24 2.88
N GLU A 22 -11.32 -8.36 1.78
CA GLU A 22 -11.90 -7.20 1.09
C GLU A 22 -12.75 -6.35 2.04
N THR A 23 -13.61 -6.99 2.82
CA THR A 23 -14.49 -6.32 3.80
C THR A 23 -13.68 -5.70 4.94
N HIS A 24 -12.69 -6.41 5.48
CA HIS A 24 -11.87 -5.95 6.61
C HIS A 24 -11.02 -4.72 6.24
N HIS A 25 -10.39 -4.75 5.08
CA HIS A 25 -9.53 -3.66 4.61
C HIS A 25 -10.30 -2.56 3.89
N GLY A 26 -11.50 -2.83 3.39
CA GLY A 26 -12.26 -1.88 2.58
C GLY A 26 -11.65 -1.70 1.19
N VAL A 27 -11.05 -2.75 0.63
CA VAL A 27 -10.40 -2.76 -0.69
C VAL A 27 -10.98 -3.85 -1.57
N LYS A 28 -10.71 -3.81 -2.88
CA LYS A 28 -11.01 -4.90 -3.81
C LYS A 28 -9.75 -5.69 -4.12
N ILE A 29 -9.85 -7.02 -4.05
CA ILE A 29 -8.75 -7.93 -4.30
C ILE A 29 -9.02 -8.64 -5.63
N SER A 30 -8.13 -8.44 -6.61
CA SER A 30 -8.23 -9.12 -7.90
C SER A 30 -7.87 -10.61 -7.76
N ASP A 31 -8.41 -11.46 -8.63
CA ASP A 31 -8.03 -12.88 -8.64
C ASP A 31 -6.53 -13.07 -8.99
N ALA A 32 -6.00 -12.22 -9.87
CA ALA A 32 -4.58 -12.18 -10.18
C ALA A 32 -3.70 -11.87 -8.95
N SER A 33 -4.18 -11.03 -8.03
CA SER A 33 -3.49 -10.73 -6.77
C SER A 33 -3.39 -11.95 -5.86
N VAL A 34 -4.43 -12.79 -5.81
CA VAL A 34 -4.43 -14.05 -5.05
C VAL A 34 -3.38 -15.01 -5.61
N ILE A 35 -3.38 -15.20 -6.94
CA ILE A 35 -2.40 -16.08 -7.61
C ILE A 35 -0.98 -15.56 -7.36
N ALA A 36 -0.76 -14.26 -7.50
CA ALA A 36 0.54 -13.64 -7.26
C ALA A 36 1.01 -13.80 -5.80
N ALA A 37 0.12 -13.65 -4.81
CA ALA A 37 0.46 -13.83 -3.41
C ALA A 37 0.94 -15.27 -3.12
N VAL A 38 0.27 -16.27 -3.69
CA VAL A 38 0.72 -17.68 -3.58
C VAL A 38 2.06 -17.87 -4.27
N ASP A 39 2.20 -17.44 -5.52
CA ASP A 39 3.42 -17.65 -6.31
C ASP A 39 4.66 -16.98 -5.70
N LEU A 40 4.51 -15.73 -5.25
CA LEU A 40 5.61 -14.97 -4.66
C LEU A 40 5.96 -15.48 -3.26
N SER A 41 4.97 -15.83 -2.44
CA SER A 41 5.24 -16.42 -1.12
C SER A 41 5.94 -17.77 -1.23
N MET A 42 5.55 -18.62 -2.18
CA MET A 42 6.22 -19.89 -2.45
C MET A 42 7.67 -19.68 -2.88
N ARG A 43 7.92 -18.69 -3.76
CA ARG A 43 9.23 -18.45 -4.36
C ARG A 43 10.23 -17.78 -3.41
N TYR A 44 9.77 -16.84 -2.59
CA TYR A 44 10.67 -15.96 -1.84
C TYR A 44 10.59 -16.12 -0.32
N ILE A 45 9.55 -16.78 0.22
CA ILE A 45 9.40 -17.03 1.65
C ILE A 45 9.53 -18.54 1.88
N ALA A 46 10.78 -19.00 2.02
CA ALA A 46 11.12 -20.43 2.09
C ALA A 46 11.03 -21.03 3.50
N ASP A 47 11.04 -20.21 4.54
CA ASP A 47 11.00 -20.59 5.96
C ASP A 47 9.59 -20.73 6.53
N ARG A 48 8.56 -20.40 5.72
CA ARG A 48 7.14 -20.48 6.08
C ARG A 48 6.37 -21.37 5.11
N ARG A 49 5.21 -21.86 5.58
CA ARG A 49 4.36 -22.80 4.85
C ARG A 49 3.11 -22.15 4.30
N LEU A 50 2.61 -22.65 3.19
CA LEU A 50 1.27 -22.37 2.70
C LEU A 50 0.18 -22.91 3.66
N PRO A 51 -1.03 -22.32 3.63
CA PRO A 51 -1.38 -21.11 2.91
C PRO A 51 -0.98 -19.82 3.66
N ASP A 52 -0.56 -19.95 4.92
CA ASP A 52 -0.32 -18.87 5.89
C ASP A 52 0.55 -17.74 5.34
N LYS A 53 1.72 -18.07 4.77
CA LYS A 53 2.60 -17.05 4.16
C LYS A 53 1.96 -16.26 3.00
N ALA A 54 1.05 -16.89 2.25
CA ALA A 54 0.36 -16.22 1.15
C ALA A 54 -0.78 -15.33 1.68
N ILE A 55 -1.43 -15.76 2.77
CA ILE A 55 -2.45 -14.98 3.47
C ILE A 55 -1.83 -13.70 4.01
N ASP A 56 -0.69 -13.80 4.68
CA ASP A 56 0.02 -12.65 5.22
C ASP A 56 0.43 -11.66 4.14
N LEU A 57 0.99 -12.13 3.01
CA LEU A 57 1.32 -11.26 1.88
C LEU A 57 0.07 -10.54 1.34
N LEU A 58 -1.06 -11.23 1.26
CA LEU A 58 -2.31 -10.64 0.78
C LEU A 58 -2.85 -9.59 1.76
N ASP A 59 -2.74 -9.86 3.07
CA ASP A 59 -3.16 -8.98 4.15
C ASP A 59 -2.34 -7.68 4.18
N GLU A 60 -1.01 -7.79 4.15
CA GLU A 60 -0.09 -6.65 4.10
C GLU A 60 -0.33 -5.79 2.84
N ALA A 61 -0.54 -6.44 1.68
CA ALA A 61 -0.85 -5.73 0.45
C ALA A 61 -2.19 -4.97 0.55
N ALA A 62 -3.23 -5.61 1.11
CA ALA A 62 -4.53 -4.98 1.30
C ALA A 62 -4.46 -3.79 2.28
N ALA A 63 -3.72 -3.94 3.37
CA ALA A 63 -3.46 -2.87 4.34
C ALA A 63 -2.72 -1.69 3.69
N SER A 64 -1.70 -1.96 2.86
CA SER A 64 -0.94 -0.94 2.13
C SER A 64 -1.83 -0.13 1.18
N VAL A 65 -2.72 -0.80 0.43
CA VAL A 65 -3.69 -0.10 -0.45
C VAL A 65 -4.62 0.79 0.37
N LYS A 66 -5.15 0.28 1.49
CA LYS A 66 -6.03 1.06 2.37
C LYS A 66 -5.33 2.33 2.87
N MET A 67 -4.07 2.21 3.31
CA MET A 67 -3.28 3.35 3.75
C MET A 67 -3.13 4.39 2.63
N GLY A 68 -2.79 3.94 1.41
CA GLY A 68 -2.66 4.81 0.24
C GLY A 68 -3.95 5.55 -0.12
N MET A 69 -5.11 4.93 0.08
CA MET A 69 -6.42 5.56 -0.13
C MET A 69 -6.76 6.62 0.91
N THR A 70 -6.24 6.49 2.14
CA THR A 70 -6.46 7.46 3.23
C THR A 70 -5.42 8.58 3.27
N SER A 71 -4.32 8.47 2.50
CA SER A 71 -3.26 9.46 2.45
C SER A 71 -3.50 10.51 1.36
N LEU A 72 -2.90 11.69 1.54
CA LEU A 72 -2.81 12.69 0.48
C LEU A 72 -2.00 12.11 -0.69
N PRO A 73 -2.48 12.19 -1.95
CA PRO A 73 -1.71 11.73 -3.10
C PRO A 73 -0.32 12.38 -3.14
N ASP A 74 0.71 11.61 -3.45
CA ASP A 74 2.10 12.09 -3.46
C ASP A 74 2.31 13.32 -4.33
N ASP A 75 1.63 13.38 -5.47
CA ASP A 75 1.73 14.53 -6.37
C ASP A 75 1.10 15.79 -5.78
N LEU A 76 0.01 15.63 -5.02
CA LEU A 76 -0.60 16.75 -4.29
C LEU A 76 0.30 17.19 -3.12
N LEU A 77 0.89 16.25 -2.39
CA LEU A 77 1.85 16.54 -1.33
C LEU A 77 3.08 17.31 -1.87
N LYS A 78 3.60 16.93 -3.05
CA LYS A 78 4.68 17.66 -3.73
C LYS A 78 4.26 19.09 -4.08
N LEU A 79 3.03 19.27 -4.58
CA LEU A 79 2.51 20.59 -4.91
C LEU A 79 2.33 21.46 -3.67
N GLU A 80 1.79 20.92 -2.57
CA GLU A 80 1.64 21.66 -1.31
C GLU A 80 3.00 22.13 -0.77
N ARG A 81 4.01 21.25 -0.78
CA ARG A 81 5.38 21.63 -0.40
C ARG A 81 5.93 22.76 -1.28
N LYS A 82 5.69 22.69 -2.58
CA LYS A 82 6.12 23.72 -3.53
C LYS A 82 5.40 25.04 -3.29
N ILE A 83 4.09 25.01 -3.01
CA ILE A 83 3.31 26.21 -2.67
C ILE A 83 3.87 26.85 -1.40
N GLY A 84 4.07 26.07 -0.34
CA GLY A 84 4.62 26.59 0.92
C GLY A 84 6.02 27.21 0.74
N GLN A 85 6.88 26.59 -0.08
CA GLN A 85 8.18 27.17 -0.41
C GLN A 85 8.04 28.53 -1.12
N LEU A 86 7.17 28.61 -2.13
CA LEU A 86 6.93 29.85 -2.87
C LEU A 86 6.32 30.96 -2.00
N GLU A 87 5.47 30.60 -1.03
CA GLU A 87 4.91 31.55 -0.07
C GLU A 87 5.98 32.13 0.85
N ILE A 88 6.91 31.30 1.34
CA ILE A 88 8.06 31.74 2.14
C ILE A 88 8.93 32.69 1.32
N GLU A 89 9.30 32.29 0.09
CA GLU A 89 10.11 33.12 -0.82
C GLU A 89 9.44 34.48 -1.10
N LYS A 90 8.12 34.48 -1.34
CA LYS A 90 7.34 35.71 -1.54
C LYS A 90 7.38 36.63 -0.31
N GLN A 91 7.22 36.09 0.91
CA GLN A 91 7.24 36.92 2.13
C GLN A 91 8.62 37.53 2.37
N ALA A 92 9.69 36.78 2.13
CA ALA A 92 11.06 37.30 2.24
C ALA A 92 11.29 38.50 1.31
N LEU A 93 10.89 38.40 0.04
CA LEU A 93 11.02 39.49 -0.94
C LEU A 93 10.20 40.74 -0.56
N LEU A 94 9.01 40.56 0.03
CA LEU A 94 8.18 41.68 0.48
C LEU A 94 8.81 42.43 1.67
N LEU A 95 9.53 41.72 2.56
CA LEU A 95 10.26 42.34 3.66
C LEU A 95 11.46 43.13 3.12
N GLU A 96 12.25 42.56 2.21
CA GLU A 96 13.36 43.26 1.56
C GLU A 96 12.90 44.54 0.83
N GLN A 97 11.77 44.48 0.11
CA GLN A 97 11.21 45.67 -0.54
C GLN A 97 10.83 46.76 0.46
N LYS A 98 10.21 46.39 1.59
CA LYS A 98 9.87 47.36 2.64
C LYS A 98 11.12 48.00 3.25
N GLU A 99 12.15 47.21 3.57
CA GLU A 99 13.41 47.72 4.13
C GLU A 99 14.18 48.60 3.14
N SER A 100 14.07 48.34 1.83
CA SER A 100 14.71 49.18 0.79
C SER A 100 13.98 50.48 0.47
N SER A 101 12.75 50.64 0.98
CA SER A 101 11.88 51.80 0.72
C SER A 101 11.85 52.83 1.85
N ASP A 102 12.50 52.53 2.99
CA ASP A 102 12.73 53.41 4.15
C ASP A 102 14.18 53.93 4.16
#